data_AF-A0AA85JQI9-F1
#
_entry.id   AF-A0AA85JQI9-F1
#
_cell.length_a   1.000
_cell.length_b   1.000
_cell.length_c   1.000
_cell.angle_alpha   90.00
_cell.angle_beta   90.00
_cell.angle_gamma   90.00
#
_symmetry.space_group_name_H-M   'P 1'
#
loop_
_entity.id
_entity.type
_entity.pdbx_description
1 polymer ?
#
loop_
_entity_poly.entity_id
_entity_poly.type
_entity_poly.pdbx_seq_one_letter_code
_entity_poly.pdbx_strand_id
1 'polypeptide(L)'
;MQSFLNCPYNLAHNRQTRMLANLSRLECYKHLTEWSQPVNNTTSLTSISPVQLALLNSAKHNLVSVIRCYGLSEYLVYSQYILQKCLCITFKRSFIEFNKLSFIQQRLMYTHAAIARSNLSSNVLEKIANVNRLDILLHNFAEKLFTYRLVRYLLFDSSLPMHFKRPLYTVWAYYYKYKSDTPLRILLFSNLIDYDNSNSTANTSRLSSFSYRLNLFLTHLFIRKGSVPVAETVLINENRRWRKKLAYDLKA
;
A
#
# COMPACT_ATOMS: atom_id res chain seq x y z
N MET A 1 6.01 23.04 9.25
CA MET A 1 5.04 21.92 9.33
C MET A 1 3.65 22.35 9.81
N GLN A 2 3.53 23.09 10.92
CA GLN A 2 2.23 23.53 11.43
C GLN A 2 1.47 24.41 10.42
N SER A 3 2.16 25.32 9.74
CA SER A 3 1.60 26.14 8.64
C SER A 3 1.05 25.31 7.47
N PHE A 4 1.69 24.17 7.17
CA PHE A 4 1.26 23.26 6.11
C PHE A 4 -0.03 22.52 6.49
N LEU A 5 -0.15 22.05 7.73
CA LEU A 5 -1.34 21.33 8.23
C LEU A 5 -2.53 22.26 8.45
N ASN A 6 -2.28 23.51 8.86
CA ASN A 6 -3.34 24.48 9.15
C ASN A 6 -3.93 25.12 7.89
N CYS A 7 -3.36 24.89 6.70
CA CYS A 7 -3.82 25.48 5.46
C CYS A 7 -5.10 24.76 4.95
N PRO A 8 -6.28 25.41 4.94
CA PRO A 8 -7.55 24.74 4.65
C PRO A 8 -7.72 24.38 3.16
N TYR A 9 -7.03 25.07 2.26
CA TYR A 9 -7.03 24.83 0.81
C TYR A 9 -5.84 23.98 0.35
N ASN A 10 -5.13 23.34 1.28
CA ASN A 10 -3.98 22.50 0.94
C ASN A 10 -4.42 21.27 0.12
N LEU A 11 -3.95 21.20 -1.12
CA LEU A 11 -4.22 20.08 -2.02
C LEU A 11 -3.55 18.77 -1.58
N ALA A 12 -2.64 18.79 -0.61
CA ALA A 12 -2.10 17.55 -0.05
C ALA A 12 -3.14 16.76 0.76
N HIS A 13 -4.14 17.45 1.31
CA HIS A 13 -5.19 16.83 2.11
C HIS A 13 -6.10 15.96 1.23
N ASN A 14 -6.30 14.70 1.65
CA ASN A 14 -7.13 13.71 0.94
C ASN A 14 -6.80 13.62 -0.57
N ARG A 15 -5.51 13.74 -0.90
CA ARG A 15 -5.02 13.83 -2.28
C ARG A 15 -5.39 12.61 -3.10
N GLN A 16 -5.20 11.39 -2.57
CA GLN A 16 -5.47 10.17 -3.33
C GLN A 16 -6.97 10.04 -3.65
N THR A 17 -7.81 10.33 -2.66
CA THR A 17 -9.28 10.31 -2.81
C THR A 17 -9.73 11.33 -3.84
N ARG A 18 -9.22 12.57 -3.77
CA ARG A 18 -9.56 13.61 -4.73
C ARG A 18 -9.08 13.29 -6.15
N MET A 19 -7.88 12.72 -6.31
CA MET A 19 -7.34 12.36 -7.62
C MET A 19 -8.04 11.17 -8.26
N LEU A 20 -8.61 10.27 -7.45
CA LEU A 20 -9.30 9.08 -7.94
C LEU A 20 -10.81 9.29 -8.13
N ALA A 21 -11.40 10.29 -7.48
CA ALA A 21 -12.81 10.64 -7.65
C ALA A 21 -13.09 11.33 -8.98
N ASN A 22 -14.34 11.23 -9.46
CA ASN A 22 -14.81 12.03 -10.59
C ASN A 22 -15.31 13.39 -10.09
N LEU A 23 -14.43 14.40 -10.12
CA LEU A 23 -14.74 15.75 -9.64
C LEU A 23 -15.81 16.47 -10.47
N SER A 24 -15.97 16.15 -11.76
CA SER A 24 -17.00 16.78 -12.60
C SER A 24 -18.42 16.54 -12.09
N ARG A 25 -18.66 15.38 -11.47
CA ARG A 25 -19.95 15.02 -10.84
C ARG A 25 -20.11 15.58 -9.43
N LEU A 26 -19.06 16.21 -8.87
CA LEU A 26 -18.99 16.73 -7.51
C LEU A 26 -18.74 18.25 -7.51
N GLU A 27 -19.17 18.94 -8.57
CA GLU A 27 -19.02 20.39 -8.71
C GLU A 27 -17.55 20.86 -8.67
N CYS A 28 -16.65 20.05 -9.22
CA CYS A 28 -15.22 20.31 -9.40
C CYS A 28 -14.47 20.63 -8.10
N TYR A 29 -14.20 21.91 -7.81
CA TYR A 29 -13.44 22.34 -6.64
C TYR A 29 -14.27 23.18 -5.66
N LYS A 30 -15.57 23.32 -5.89
CA LYS A 30 -16.46 24.12 -5.06
C LYS A 30 -16.40 23.73 -3.57
N HIS A 31 -16.24 22.44 -3.31
CA HIS A 31 -16.22 21.86 -1.96
C HIS A 31 -14.80 21.55 -1.43
N LEU A 32 -13.75 22.14 -2.00
CA LEU A 32 -12.37 21.80 -1.64
C LEU A 32 -12.09 21.99 -0.15
N THR A 33 -12.59 23.07 0.46
CA THR A 33 -12.40 23.36 1.89
C THR A 33 -13.11 22.35 2.78
N GLU A 34 -14.28 21.86 2.38
CA GLU A 34 -15.05 20.83 3.08
C GLU A 34 -14.35 19.47 2.99
N TRP A 35 -13.79 19.12 1.83
CA TRP A 35 -13.02 17.89 1.65
C TRP A 35 -11.73 17.85 2.46
N SER A 36 -11.17 19.02 2.77
CA SER A 36 -9.93 19.17 3.53
C SER A 36 -10.13 19.32 5.04
N GLN A 37 -11.38 19.37 5.53
CA GLN A 37 -11.64 19.46 6.97
C GLN A 37 -11.19 18.19 7.71
N PRO A 38 -10.50 18.35 8.87
CA PRO A 38 -10.09 17.22 9.67
C PRO A 38 -11.31 16.49 10.24
N VAL A 39 -11.26 15.16 10.19
CA VAL A 39 -12.28 14.29 10.78
C VAL A 39 -11.65 13.56 11.96
N ASN A 40 -12.15 13.81 13.17
CA ASN A 40 -11.58 13.25 14.40
C ASN A 40 -11.76 11.72 14.48
N ASN A 41 -10.82 11.05 15.14
CA ASN A 41 -10.81 9.59 15.31
C ASN A 41 -11.91 9.05 16.24
N THR A 42 -12.53 9.90 17.04
CA THR A 42 -13.59 9.52 17.98
C THR A 42 -14.92 9.32 17.25
N THR A 43 -15.10 8.08 16.80
CA THR A 43 -16.37 7.38 16.65
C THR A 43 -17.30 7.76 15.47
N SER A 44 -17.34 6.82 14.52
CA SER A 44 -18.40 6.58 13.53
C SER A 44 -18.37 7.37 12.21
N LEU A 45 -18.82 6.70 11.15
CA LEU A 45 -19.08 7.23 9.79
C LEU A 45 -19.99 8.48 9.82
N THR A 46 -20.65 8.72 10.96
CA THR A 46 -21.49 9.88 11.26
C THR A 46 -20.72 11.21 11.30
N SER A 47 -19.40 11.18 11.47
CA SER A 47 -18.55 12.39 11.46
C SER A 47 -18.14 12.86 10.06
N ILE A 48 -18.39 12.04 9.02
CA ILE A 48 -18.03 12.36 7.64
C ILE A 48 -19.18 13.13 7.00
N SER A 49 -18.89 14.33 6.46
CA SER A 49 -19.93 15.11 5.80
C SER A 49 -20.44 14.40 4.54
N PRO A 50 -21.69 14.64 4.10
CA PRO A 50 -22.23 14.05 2.87
C PRO A 50 -21.34 14.30 1.64
N VAL A 51 -20.70 15.48 1.60
CA VAL A 51 -19.81 15.92 0.53
C VAL A 51 -18.48 15.16 0.53
N GLN A 52 -17.90 14.90 1.72
CA GLN A 52 -16.74 14.02 1.88
C GLN A 52 -17.06 12.57 1.54
N LEU A 53 -18.24 12.08 1.94
CA LEU A 53 -18.70 10.75 1.64
C LEU A 53 -18.90 10.54 0.13
N ALA A 54 -19.47 11.54 -0.57
CA ALA A 54 -19.63 11.53 -2.02
C ALA A 54 -18.28 11.43 -2.74
N LEU A 55 -17.27 12.19 -2.29
CA LEU A 55 -15.90 12.11 -2.81
C LEU A 55 -15.31 10.70 -2.63
N LEU A 56 -15.41 10.16 -1.40
CA LEU A 56 -14.90 8.82 -1.08
C LEU A 56 -15.59 7.73 -1.90
N ASN A 57 -16.92 7.79 -2.04
CA ASN A 57 -17.69 6.81 -2.81
C ASN A 57 -17.36 6.89 -4.30
N SER A 58 -17.16 8.08 -4.85
CA SER A 58 -16.73 8.27 -6.23
C SER A 58 -15.35 7.64 -6.48
N ALA A 59 -14.38 7.87 -5.57
CA ALA A 59 -13.05 7.28 -5.67
C ALA A 59 -13.08 5.74 -5.56
N LYS A 60 -13.85 5.19 -4.62
CA LYS A 60 -14.05 3.73 -4.48
C LYS A 60 -14.67 3.13 -5.73
N HIS A 61 -15.69 3.79 -6.29
CA HIS A 61 -16.32 3.36 -7.54
C HIS A 61 -15.28 3.28 -8.65
N ASN A 62 -14.50 4.33 -8.87
CA ASN A 62 -13.48 4.35 -9.93
C ASN A 62 -12.39 3.29 -9.74
N LEU A 63 -11.95 3.02 -8.50
CA LEU A 63 -11.02 1.93 -8.21
C LEU A 63 -11.58 0.55 -8.61
N VAL A 64 -12.88 0.33 -8.43
CA VAL A 64 -13.54 -0.93 -8.77
C VAL A 64 -13.82 -1.04 -10.26
N SER A 65 -14.41 -0.01 -10.87
CA SER A 65 -15.02 -0.08 -12.20
C SER A 65 -14.10 0.39 -13.34
N VAL A 66 -13.28 1.41 -13.11
CA VAL A 66 -12.46 2.04 -14.16
C VAL A 66 -11.02 1.56 -14.10
N ILE A 67 -10.43 1.52 -12.90
CA ILE A 67 -9.02 1.19 -12.71
C ILE A 67 -8.86 -0.32 -12.63
N ARG A 68 -8.46 -0.92 -13.75
CA ARG A 68 -8.27 -2.37 -13.86
C ARG A 68 -7.02 -2.87 -13.14
N CYS A 69 -5.93 -2.09 -13.21
CA CYS A 69 -4.63 -2.47 -12.68
C CYS A 69 -4.07 -1.32 -11.81
N TYR A 70 -3.68 -1.63 -10.57
CA TYR A 70 -2.93 -0.72 -9.71
C TYR A 70 -2.02 -1.52 -8.77
N GLY A 71 -1.01 -0.86 -8.22
CA GLY A 71 -0.09 -1.43 -7.23
C GLY A 71 -0.15 -0.66 -5.91
N LEU A 72 0.39 -1.29 -4.87
CA LEU A 72 0.57 -0.73 -3.53
C LEU A 72 2.07 -0.67 -3.23
N SER A 73 2.54 0.48 -2.75
CA SER A 73 3.95 0.74 -2.47
C SER A 73 4.53 -0.18 -1.39
N GLU A 74 3.66 -0.68 -0.52
CA GLU A 74 3.96 -1.61 0.55
C GLU A 74 4.25 -3.02 0.03
N TYR A 75 3.69 -3.37 -1.13
CA TYR A 75 3.67 -4.72 -1.68
C TYR A 75 4.27 -4.77 -3.08
N LEU A 76 5.54 -4.37 -3.23
CA LEU A 76 6.17 -4.19 -4.54
C LEU A 76 6.25 -5.46 -5.38
N VAL A 77 6.55 -6.62 -4.79
CA VAL A 77 6.59 -7.91 -5.48
C VAL A 77 5.22 -8.28 -6.03
N TYR A 78 4.18 -8.19 -5.18
CA TYR A 78 2.81 -8.46 -5.58
C TYR A 78 2.27 -7.42 -6.58
N SER A 79 2.70 -6.16 -6.46
CA SER A 79 2.34 -5.10 -7.39
C SER A 79 2.95 -5.34 -8.77
N GLN A 80 4.23 -5.71 -8.85
CA GLN A 80 4.84 -6.12 -10.11
C GLN A 80 4.11 -7.32 -10.70
N TYR A 81 3.79 -8.33 -9.88
CA TYR A 81 3.05 -9.50 -10.32
C TYR A 81 1.70 -9.13 -10.95
N ILE A 82 0.86 -8.36 -10.24
CA ILE A 82 -0.45 -7.93 -10.73
C ILE A 82 -0.31 -7.09 -11.99
N LEU A 83 0.60 -6.11 -12.03
CA LEU A 83 0.76 -5.24 -13.18
C LEU A 83 1.16 -6.04 -14.44
N GLN A 84 2.08 -6.99 -14.32
CA GLN A 84 2.47 -7.87 -15.43
C GLN A 84 1.30 -8.73 -15.92
N LYS A 85 0.49 -9.29 -14.99
CA LYS A 85 -0.67 -10.12 -15.35
C LYS A 85 -1.82 -9.31 -15.93
N CYS A 86 -2.04 -8.12 -15.41
CA CYS A 86 -3.17 -7.27 -15.77
C CYS A 86 -2.92 -6.53 -17.10
N LEU A 87 -1.67 -6.12 -17.37
CA LEU A 87 -1.27 -5.44 -18.61
C LEU A 87 -0.71 -6.40 -19.67
N CYS A 88 -0.52 -7.69 -19.34
CA CYS A 88 0.11 -8.68 -20.22
C CYS A 88 1.51 -8.29 -20.70
N ILE A 89 2.32 -7.70 -19.81
CA ILE A 89 3.70 -7.27 -20.08
C ILE A 89 4.69 -7.96 -19.14
N THR A 90 5.97 -7.93 -19.51
CA THR A 90 7.10 -8.26 -18.63
C THR A 90 7.92 -7.00 -18.38
N PHE A 91 8.19 -6.67 -17.12
CA PHE A 91 9.08 -5.56 -16.83
C PHE A 91 10.52 -5.98 -17.03
N LYS A 92 11.31 -5.15 -17.73
CA LYS A 92 12.75 -5.39 -17.91
C LYS A 92 13.52 -5.37 -16.59
N ARG A 93 13.05 -4.61 -15.60
CA ARG A 93 13.64 -4.54 -14.26
C ARG A 93 12.63 -4.95 -13.20
N SER A 94 13.09 -5.71 -12.22
CA SER A 94 12.32 -6.04 -11.01
C SER A 94 12.09 -4.77 -10.17
N PHE A 95 10.96 -4.71 -9.46
CA PHE A 95 10.67 -3.61 -8.52
C PHE A 95 11.44 -3.76 -7.19
N ILE A 96 12.00 -4.94 -6.96
CA ILE A 96 12.86 -5.26 -5.83
C ILE A 96 14.27 -5.67 -6.27
N GLU A 97 15.21 -5.55 -5.35
CA GLU A 97 16.55 -6.09 -5.48
C GLU A 97 16.56 -7.62 -5.32
N PHE A 98 17.52 -8.26 -5.98
CA PHE A 98 17.78 -9.69 -5.84
C PHE A 98 19.18 -9.88 -5.29
N ASN A 99 19.26 -10.18 -4.00
CA ASN A 99 20.33 -10.96 -3.37
C ASN A 99 20.19 -11.11 -1.85
N LYS A 100 19.28 -10.40 -1.19
CA LYS A 100 18.97 -10.62 0.22
C LYS A 100 17.49 -10.40 0.49
N LEU A 101 16.69 -11.46 0.63
CA LEU A 101 15.31 -11.30 1.14
C LEU A 101 15.25 -10.96 2.63
N SER A 102 16.39 -10.99 3.34
CA SER A 102 16.53 -10.25 4.61
C SER A 102 16.35 -8.73 4.41
N PHE A 103 16.38 -8.25 3.16
CA PHE A 103 16.03 -6.89 2.72
C PHE A 103 14.67 -6.78 2.00
N ILE A 104 13.73 -7.73 2.20
CA ILE A 104 12.30 -7.34 2.07
C ILE A 104 12.01 -6.18 3.05
N GLN A 105 12.73 -6.15 4.17
CA GLN A 105 12.93 -4.95 4.97
C GLN A 105 13.71 -3.93 4.11
N GLN A 106 13.15 -2.74 3.84
CA GLN A 106 13.87 -1.46 3.70
C GLN A 106 13.56 -0.54 2.50
N ARG A 107 12.72 -0.86 1.50
CA ARG A 107 12.32 0.23 0.57
C ARG A 107 11.46 1.29 1.26
N LEU A 108 10.55 0.89 2.16
CA LEU A 108 9.75 1.82 2.94
C LEU A 108 10.59 2.60 3.97
N MET A 109 11.59 1.96 4.60
CA MET A 109 12.42 2.57 5.65
C MET A 109 13.35 3.68 5.15
N TYR A 110 13.67 3.72 3.85
CA TYR A 110 14.51 4.77 3.27
C TYR A 110 13.72 5.82 2.47
N THR A 111 12.40 5.84 2.60
CA THR A 111 11.60 6.93 2.02
C THR A 111 11.77 8.21 2.83
N HIS A 112 11.65 9.37 2.17
CA HIS A 112 11.56 10.68 2.84
C HIS A 112 10.51 10.68 3.95
N ALA A 113 9.38 10.00 3.73
CA ALA A 113 8.29 9.90 4.69
C ALA A 113 8.67 9.09 5.93
N ALA A 114 9.35 7.95 5.79
CA ALA A 114 9.75 7.12 6.93
C ALA A 114 10.80 7.83 7.82
N ILE A 115 11.77 8.51 7.21
CA ILE A 115 12.79 9.29 7.94
C ILE A 115 12.14 10.51 8.61
N ALA A 116 11.23 11.20 7.93
CA ALA A 116 10.52 12.31 8.55
C ALA A 116 9.65 11.82 9.73
N ARG A 117 8.95 10.70 9.57
CA ARG A 117 8.05 10.14 10.59
C ARG A 117 8.73 9.87 11.93
N SER A 118 9.98 9.42 11.95
CA SER A 118 10.71 9.19 13.21
C SER A 118 10.97 10.47 14.01
N ASN A 119 10.95 11.63 13.35
CA ASN A 119 11.22 12.93 13.95
C ASN A 119 9.94 13.69 14.33
N LEU A 120 8.76 13.11 14.11
CA LEU A 120 7.46 13.74 14.37
C LEU A 120 6.85 13.30 15.70
N SER A 121 6.22 14.23 16.42
CA SER A 121 5.47 13.91 17.63
C SER A 121 4.14 13.20 17.31
N SER A 122 3.64 12.40 18.24
CA SER A 122 2.37 11.66 18.12
C SER A 122 1.18 12.57 17.80
N ASN A 123 1.10 13.74 18.44
CA ASN A 123 0.05 14.74 18.19
C ASN A 123 0.07 15.23 16.73
N VAL A 124 1.25 15.43 16.15
CA VAL A 124 1.38 15.83 14.74
C VAL A 124 0.94 14.69 13.81
N LEU A 125 1.31 13.44 14.13
CA LEU A 125 0.86 12.27 13.37
C LEU A 125 -0.66 12.10 13.40
N GLU A 126 -1.30 12.35 14.54
CA GLU A 126 -2.75 12.32 14.66
C GLU A 126 -3.41 13.41 13.81
N LYS A 127 -2.89 14.64 13.83
CA LYS A 127 -3.37 15.72 12.95
C LYS A 127 -3.26 15.36 11.47
N ILE A 128 -2.13 14.78 11.04
CA ILE A 128 -1.96 14.29 9.66
C ILE A 128 -3.01 13.23 9.32
N ALA A 129 -3.29 12.30 10.25
CA ALA A 129 -4.28 11.26 10.04
C ALA A 129 -5.70 11.82 9.93
N ASN A 130 -6.07 12.77 10.79
CA ASN A 130 -7.40 13.38 10.79
C ASN A 130 -7.67 14.16 9.50
N VAL A 131 -6.66 14.89 9.01
CA VAL A 131 -6.75 15.66 7.76
C VAL A 131 -6.78 14.74 6.52
N ASN A 132 -6.13 13.58 6.57
CA ASN A 132 -6.09 12.60 5.48
C ASN A 132 -7.04 11.40 5.72
N ARG A 133 -8.13 11.62 6.46
CA ARG A 133 -9.02 10.54 6.89
C ARG A 133 -9.64 9.80 5.71
N LEU A 134 -10.01 10.50 4.63
CA LEU A 134 -10.60 9.88 3.44
C LEU A 134 -9.59 9.02 2.72
N ASP A 135 -8.33 9.47 2.61
CA ASP A 135 -7.25 8.68 2.03
C ASP A 135 -6.98 7.41 2.83
N ILE A 136 -7.04 7.46 4.16
CA ILE A 136 -6.91 6.25 5.01
C ILE A 136 -8.06 5.28 4.72
N LEU A 137 -9.30 5.76 4.62
CA LEU A 137 -10.46 4.92 4.30
C LEU A 137 -10.38 4.33 2.90
N LEU A 138 -9.90 5.10 1.93
CA LEU A 138 -9.70 4.67 0.56
C LEU A 138 -8.57 3.64 0.47
N HIS A 139 -7.46 3.86 1.17
CA HIS A 139 -6.33 2.95 1.20
C HIS A 139 -6.74 1.59 1.79
N ASN A 140 -7.45 1.57 2.92
CA ASN A 140 -7.97 0.33 3.51
C ASN A 140 -8.90 -0.42 2.53
N PHE A 141 -9.72 0.31 1.78
CA PHE A 141 -10.55 -0.30 0.74
C PHE A 141 -9.72 -0.84 -0.43
N ALA A 142 -8.73 -0.07 -0.88
CA ALA A 142 -7.84 -0.43 -1.97
C ALA A 142 -6.99 -1.66 -1.62
N GLU A 143 -6.55 -1.81 -0.37
CA GLU A 143 -5.83 -2.97 0.13
C GLU A 143 -6.68 -4.24 0.07
N LYS A 144 -7.95 -4.16 0.49
CA LYS A 144 -8.91 -5.28 0.40
C LYS A 144 -9.15 -5.69 -1.05
N LEU A 145 -9.42 -4.73 -1.92
CA LEU A 145 -9.63 -4.98 -3.34
C LEU A 145 -8.37 -5.53 -4.01
N PHE A 146 -7.19 -5.03 -3.63
CA PHE A 146 -5.91 -5.51 -4.12
C PHE A 146 -5.68 -6.98 -3.72
N THR A 147 -5.93 -7.32 -2.46
CA THR A 147 -5.85 -8.69 -1.94
C THR A 147 -6.78 -9.64 -2.70
N TYR A 148 -8.03 -9.21 -2.93
CA TYR A 148 -9.00 -9.97 -3.71
C TYR A 148 -8.51 -10.24 -5.15
N ARG A 149 -8.04 -9.19 -5.83
CA ARG A 149 -7.50 -9.29 -7.20
C ARG A 149 -6.25 -10.16 -7.24
N LEU A 150 -5.34 -10.00 -6.28
CA LEU A 150 -4.10 -10.78 -6.16
C LEU A 150 -4.40 -12.27 -6.06
N VAL A 151 -5.27 -12.67 -5.12
CA VAL A 151 -5.63 -14.08 -4.93
C VAL A 151 -6.26 -14.65 -6.19
N ARG A 152 -7.15 -13.89 -6.84
CA ARG A 152 -7.74 -14.31 -8.12
C ARG A 152 -6.66 -14.61 -9.15
N TYR A 153 -5.70 -13.70 -9.37
CA TYR A 153 -4.61 -13.95 -10.31
C TYR A 153 -3.76 -15.18 -9.92
N LEU A 154 -3.41 -15.32 -8.64
CA LEU A 154 -2.59 -16.44 -8.15
C LEU A 154 -3.26 -17.80 -8.35
N LEU A 155 -4.58 -17.92 -8.08
CA LEU A 155 -5.31 -19.18 -8.22
C LEU A 155 -5.37 -19.64 -9.69
N PHE A 156 -5.61 -18.71 -10.62
CA PHE A 156 -5.71 -19.00 -12.06
C PHE A 156 -4.36 -19.05 -12.79
N ASP A 157 -3.24 -18.69 -12.14
CA ASP A 157 -1.93 -18.70 -12.78
C ASP A 157 -1.37 -20.14 -12.94
N SER A 158 -1.29 -20.64 -14.17
CA SER A 158 -0.73 -21.96 -14.47
C SER A 158 0.75 -22.08 -14.07
N SER A 159 1.49 -20.97 -14.02
CA SER A 159 2.91 -20.99 -13.64
C SER A 159 3.13 -21.13 -12.13
N LEU A 160 2.07 -21.04 -11.32
CA LEU A 160 2.16 -21.17 -9.86
C LEU A 160 1.96 -22.65 -9.43
N PRO A 161 2.91 -23.26 -8.70
CA PRO A 161 2.78 -24.62 -8.20
C PRO A 161 1.57 -24.83 -7.28
N MET A 162 1.05 -26.06 -7.27
CA MET A 162 -0.15 -26.39 -6.50
C MET A 162 0.02 -26.22 -4.98
N HIS A 163 1.23 -26.39 -4.44
CA HIS A 163 1.48 -26.20 -3.01
C HIS A 163 1.32 -24.75 -2.55
N PHE A 164 1.46 -23.76 -3.44
CA PHE A 164 1.12 -22.36 -3.15
C PHE A 164 -0.38 -22.09 -3.31
N LYS A 165 -1.04 -22.78 -4.25
CA LYS A 165 -2.48 -22.61 -4.49
C LYS A 165 -3.35 -23.24 -3.41
N ARG A 166 -2.98 -24.39 -2.85
CA ARG A 166 -3.77 -25.12 -1.84
C ARG A 166 -4.11 -24.24 -0.62
N PRO A 167 -3.14 -23.58 0.06
CA PRO A 167 -3.45 -22.67 1.17
C PRO A 167 -4.31 -21.47 0.75
N LEU A 168 -4.14 -20.98 -0.48
CA LEU A 168 -4.97 -19.88 -0.99
C LEU A 168 -6.41 -20.34 -1.17
N TYR A 169 -6.66 -21.53 -1.74
CA TYR A 169 -8.01 -22.08 -1.89
C TYR A 169 -8.72 -22.28 -0.55
N THR A 170 -8.03 -22.82 0.46
CA THR A 170 -8.64 -23.06 1.78
C THR A 170 -9.05 -21.76 2.45
N VAL A 171 -8.16 -20.76 2.43
CA VAL A 171 -8.44 -19.46 3.05
C VAL A 171 -9.43 -18.65 2.22
N TRP A 172 -9.41 -18.79 0.89
CA TRP A 172 -10.40 -18.17 0.00
C TRP A 172 -11.81 -18.71 0.26
N ALA A 173 -11.97 -20.03 0.44
CA ALA A 173 -13.27 -20.60 0.81
C ALA A 173 -13.79 -20.04 2.15
N TYR A 174 -12.89 -19.84 3.12
CA TYR A 174 -13.20 -19.20 4.39
C TYR A 174 -13.66 -17.74 4.19
N TYR A 175 -12.97 -16.97 3.33
CA TYR A 175 -13.34 -15.60 3.00
C TYR A 175 -14.78 -15.51 2.47
N TYR A 176 -15.21 -16.39 1.56
CA TYR A 176 -16.59 -16.36 1.06
C TYR A 176 -17.62 -16.71 2.15
N LYS A 177 -17.27 -17.62 3.07
CA LYS A 177 -18.17 -18.05 4.13
C LYS A 177 -18.37 -16.99 5.21
N TYR A 178 -17.30 -16.29 5.61
CA TYR A 178 -17.31 -15.38 6.76
C TYR A 178 -17.15 -13.90 6.40
N LYS A 179 -17.00 -13.56 5.11
CA LYS A 179 -16.74 -12.20 4.59
C LYS A 179 -15.59 -11.47 5.30
N SER A 180 -14.62 -12.24 5.81
CA SER A 180 -13.46 -11.70 6.54
C SER A 180 -12.19 -11.85 5.73
N ASP A 181 -11.54 -10.72 5.44
CA ASP A 181 -10.27 -10.64 4.71
C ASP A 181 -9.03 -10.88 5.59
N THR A 182 -9.19 -10.89 6.92
CA THR A 182 -8.06 -10.98 7.85
C THR A 182 -7.18 -12.22 7.65
N PRO A 183 -7.71 -13.43 7.40
CA PRO A 183 -6.85 -14.60 7.24
C PRO A 183 -6.04 -14.56 5.93
N LEU A 184 -6.63 -14.03 4.85
CA LEU A 184 -5.93 -13.84 3.57
C LEU A 184 -4.80 -12.83 3.72
N ARG A 185 -5.09 -11.72 4.39
CA ARG A 185 -4.12 -10.66 4.66
C ARG A 185 -2.94 -11.18 5.48
N ILE A 186 -3.22 -11.94 6.54
CA ILE A 186 -2.18 -12.57 7.36
C ILE A 186 -1.35 -13.55 6.52
N LEU A 187 -1.99 -14.42 5.74
CA LEU A 187 -1.26 -15.40 4.92
C LEU A 187 -0.32 -14.74 3.90
N LEU A 188 -0.77 -13.68 3.22
CA LEU A 188 -0.05 -13.04 2.13
C LEU A 188 0.95 -11.97 2.61
N PHE A 189 0.65 -11.25 3.69
CA PHE A 189 1.39 -10.07 4.13
C PHE A 189 2.03 -10.19 5.53
N SER A 190 2.02 -11.36 6.18
CA SER A 190 2.59 -11.58 7.52
C SER A 190 4.01 -11.05 7.70
N ASN A 191 4.88 -11.19 6.70
CA ASN A 191 6.26 -10.72 6.75
C ASN A 191 6.42 -9.20 6.98
N LEU A 192 5.36 -8.42 6.78
CA LEU A 192 5.33 -6.96 6.96
C LEU A 192 4.63 -6.54 8.26
N ILE A 193 3.80 -7.41 8.85
CA ILE A 193 2.97 -7.12 10.04
C ILE A 193 3.81 -7.17 11.33
N ASP A 194 4.84 -8.03 11.39
CA ASP A 194 5.68 -8.21 12.59
C ASP A 194 6.66 -7.05 12.88
N TYR A 195 6.73 -6.02 12.02
CA TYR A 195 7.61 -4.87 12.26
C TYR A 195 7.02 -3.84 13.24
N ASP A 196 5.69 -3.68 13.30
CA ASP A 196 5.04 -2.71 14.21
C ASP A 196 4.96 -3.20 15.65
N ASN A 197 5.18 -4.50 15.91
CA ASN A 197 5.10 -5.12 17.24
C ASN A 197 6.44 -5.73 17.66
N SER A 198 7.47 -4.88 17.84
CA SER A 198 8.78 -5.29 18.36
C SER A 198 8.79 -5.63 19.86
N ASN A 199 7.70 -6.19 20.40
CA ASN A 199 7.58 -6.61 21.81
C ASN A 199 6.88 -7.97 22.02
N SER A 200 6.61 -8.75 20.96
CA SER A 200 6.07 -10.11 21.13
C SER A 200 7.14 -11.17 20.90
N THR A 201 7.81 -11.55 21.99
CA THR A 201 8.65 -12.74 22.04
C THR A 201 7.80 -14.01 22.00
N ALA A 202 8.23 -14.96 21.16
CA ALA A 202 8.03 -16.40 21.30
C ALA A 202 6.70 -17.04 20.85
N ASN A 203 6.19 -16.76 19.63
CA ASN A 203 5.41 -17.74 18.85
C ASN A 203 5.25 -17.46 17.32
N THR A 204 5.95 -16.46 16.77
CA THR A 204 5.76 -15.94 15.40
C THR A 204 6.57 -16.64 14.28
N SER A 205 7.39 -17.64 14.61
CA SER A 205 8.38 -18.22 13.67
C SER A 205 7.81 -19.09 12.53
N ARG A 206 6.55 -19.55 12.60
CA ARG A 206 5.96 -20.44 11.56
C ARG A 206 5.09 -19.72 10.53
N LEU A 207 4.50 -18.58 10.89
CA LEU A 207 3.57 -17.82 10.03
C LEU A 207 4.28 -16.92 9.00
N SER A 208 5.57 -16.66 9.21
CA SER A 208 6.48 -15.96 8.30
C SER A 208 6.94 -16.82 7.10
N SER A 209 6.54 -18.09 7.05
CA SER A 209 7.11 -19.03 6.06
C SER A 209 6.40 -19.01 4.71
N PHE A 210 5.07 -18.82 4.65
CA PHE A 210 4.32 -18.86 3.38
C PHE A 210 4.53 -17.61 2.53
N SER A 211 4.24 -16.42 3.08
CA SER A 211 4.43 -15.14 2.39
C SER A 211 5.86 -15.01 1.88
N TYR A 212 6.85 -15.42 2.68
CA TYR A 212 8.26 -15.40 2.30
C TYR A 212 8.54 -16.29 1.09
N ARG A 213 8.16 -17.58 1.17
CA ARG A 213 8.37 -18.53 0.07
C ARG A 213 7.65 -18.11 -1.21
N LEU A 214 6.44 -17.56 -1.09
CA LEU A 214 5.67 -17.09 -2.24
C LEU A 214 6.35 -15.89 -2.90
N ASN A 215 6.77 -14.88 -2.12
CA ASN A 215 7.50 -13.74 -2.67
C ASN A 215 8.81 -14.16 -3.34
N LEU A 216 9.60 -15.02 -2.67
CA LEU A 216 10.82 -15.60 -3.25
C LEU A 216 10.53 -16.30 -4.59
N PHE A 217 9.48 -17.14 -4.63
CA PHE A 217 9.08 -17.80 -5.86
C PHE A 217 8.71 -16.82 -6.97
N LEU A 218 7.88 -15.81 -6.68
CA LEU A 218 7.46 -14.81 -7.67
C LEU A 218 8.64 -14.02 -8.22
N THR A 219 9.61 -13.67 -7.37
CA THR A 219 10.80 -12.94 -7.80
C THR A 219 11.67 -13.76 -8.76
N HIS A 220 11.89 -15.03 -8.46
CA HIS A 220 12.53 -15.96 -9.39
C HIS A 220 11.73 -16.13 -10.69
N LEU A 221 10.40 -16.17 -10.61
CA LEU A 221 9.54 -16.27 -11.79
C LEU A 221 9.71 -15.05 -12.70
N PHE A 222 9.85 -13.83 -12.14
CA PHE A 222 10.13 -12.63 -12.93
C PHE A 222 11.47 -12.73 -13.65
N ILE A 223 12.51 -13.18 -12.95
CA ILE A 223 13.86 -13.34 -13.52
C ILE A 223 13.86 -14.35 -14.66
N ARG A 224 13.19 -15.50 -14.46
CA ARG A 224 13.01 -16.50 -15.53
C ARG A 224 12.27 -15.95 -16.75
N LYS A 225 11.40 -14.95 -16.56
CA LYS A 225 10.68 -14.26 -17.63
C LYS A 225 11.45 -13.08 -18.24
N GLY A 226 12.71 -12.88 -17.86
CA GLY A 226 13.60 -11.86 -18.42
C GLY A 226 13.70 -10.56 -17.62
N SER A 227 13.12 -10.47 -16.42
CA SER A 227 13.33 -9.31 -15.55
C SER A 227 14.72 -9.35 -14.91
N VAL A 228 15.50 -8.30 -15.10
CA VAL A 228 16.81 -8.14 -14.45
C VAL A 228 16.60 -7.55 -13.04
N PRO A 229 17.24 -8.08 -12.00
CA PRO A 229 17.16 -7.47 -10.69
C PRO A 229 17.86 -6.11 -10.64
N VAL A 230 17.36 -5.21 -9.80
CA VAL A 230 18.04 -3.93 -9.56
C VAL A 230 19.28 -4.20 -8.72
N ALA A 231 20.43 -3.67 -9.14
CA ALA A 231 21.69 -3.84 -8.43
C ALA A 231 21.73 -3.02 -7.11
N GLU A 232 22.32 -3.60 -6.06
CA GLU A 232 22.52 -2.99 -4.73
C GLU A 232 23.14 -1.59 -4.82
N THR A 233 24.12 -1.43 -5.70
CA THR A 233 24.87 -0.19 -5.88
C THR A 233 24.00 0.96 -6.36
N VAL A 234 23.02 0.69 -7.22
CA VAL A 234 22.06 1.70 -7.71
C VAL A 234 21.21 2.20 -6.55
N LEU A 235 20.72 1.28 -5.71
CA LEU A 235 19.89 1.61 -4.56
C LEU A 235 20.68 2.35 -3.47
N ILE A 236 21.90 1.92 -3.18
CA ILE A 236 22.78 2.63 -2.23
C ILE A 236 23.04 4.06 -2.70
N ASN A 237 23.28 4.26 -4.01
CA ASN A 237 23.51 5.57 -4.58
C ASN A 237 22.26 6.46 -4.52
N GLU A 238 21.08 5.92 -4.85
CA GLU A 238 19.81 6.63 -4.70
C GLU A 238 19.54 6.98 -3.23
N ASN A 239 19.69 6.02 -2.32
CA ASN A 239 19.52 6.23 -0.88
C ASN A 239 20.47 7.32 -0.35
N ARG A 240 21.73 7.31 -0.78
CA ARG A 240 22.71 8.35 -0.41
C ARG A 240 22.31 9.71 -0.98
N ARG A 241 21.85 9.77 -2.24
CA ARG A 241 21.34 11.00 -2.87
C ARG A 241 20.16 11.56 -2.07
N TRP A 242 19.20 10.72 -1.70
CA TRP A 242 18.02 11.15 -0.94
C TRP A 242 18.37 11.57 0.49
N ARG A 243 19.26 10.87 1.19
CA ARG A 243 19.75 11.30 2.51
C ARG A 243 20.44 12.67 2.45
N LYS A 244 21.27 12.91 1.42
CA LYS A 244 21.91 14.21 1.22
C LYS A 244 20.89 15.31 0.95
N LYS A 245 19.88 15.03 0.13
CA LYS A 245 18.78 15.97 -0.15
C LYS A 245 17.96 16.27 1.11
N LEU A 246 17.62 15.26 1.90
CA LEU A 246 16.96 15.42 3.20
C LEU A 246 17.76 16.31 4.15
N ALA A 247 19.07 16.07 4.27
CA ALA A 247 19.94 16.87 5.11
C ALA A 247 20.04 18.33 4.63
N TYR A 248 19.84 18.58 3.33
CA TYR A 248 19.77 19.94 2.78
C TYR A 248 18.40 20.58 3.08
N ASP A 249 17.30 19.88 2.75
CA ASP A 249 15.93 20.38 2.90
C ASP A 249 15.52 20.60 4.37
N LEU A 250 16.13 19.89 5.33
CA LEU A 250 15.86 20.01 6.78
C LEU A 250 16.85 20.92 7.54
N LYS A 251 17.92 21.39 6.89
CA LYS A 251 18.85 22.38 7.46
C LYS A 251 18.42 23.84 7.17
N ALA A 252 17.39 24.03 6.34
CA ALA A 252 16.72 25.29 6.08
C ALA A 252 15.43 25.39 6.90
#